data_AF-B4GTG2-F1
#
_entry.id   AF-B4GTG2-F1
#
_cell.length_a   1.000
_cell.length_b   1.000
_cell.length_c   1.000
_cell.angle_alpha   90.00
_cell.angle_beta   90.00
_cell.angle_gamma   90.00
#
_symmetry.space_group_name_H-M   'P 1'
#
loop_
_entity.id
_entity.type
_entity.pdbx_description
1 polymer ?
#
loop_
_entity_poly.entity_id
_entity_poly.type
_entity_poly.pdbx_seq_one_letter_code
_entity_poly.pdbx_strand_id
1 'polypeptide(L)'
;MPKEMPCEPRASKGLLPPECYDRTGKVVYFENAASRVPKVEAAPCGVRRDRPVKPKDAQGKRILPPGTRPPGPVPGALAAVARRIGSNKPTPSQKRVESGKATFFHVQGQSWESKGFAELTTEELDRMRSLRPKTADEKRSEQAQRQDEQRFQTEETERMRNYFHSIDERRREKERERQRQQDVEAADIDEEQRAEAKRLQVLHNSLNARYERDERVREATKAISEAKCSAMWTSQIQERRLLDSIQQAYDAQQARKNLEYNNSKWGTAEQKPRGRREQAKAHMRYVAQDRQKQEAREVRAAVDEYKKAEAHNIQKISQGKLNYREELDKYNRLHREFVRMMCLQDQSDEQRAHDYLIQKEAKLREERAEMQAHQAEVKRQRDALFIIQQKILDAKDNHDEMRFIAEHERLERKYRETERLAAEKERRIADELRKGNLEQMERLSQMKACYYAQRERDTKEMMKFRAEEEEKRKLEVEADKVKREKLRSGVACQMEQREKARRRELENERLEFEKARAAEAQRQTEIDTVIAVKLDELTKRGCLPGQALSTLKGRVANAAHKKLGAELA
;
A
#
# COMPACT_ATOMS: atom_id res chain seq x y z
N MET A 1 6.85 33.60 15.24
CA MET A 1 5.85 32.94 16.10
C MET A 1 4.62 32.65 15.25
N PRO A 2 4.13 31.40 15.21
CA PRO A 2 3.17 30.94 14.22
C PRO A 2 1.72 30.94 14.74
N LYS A 3 0.76 30.90 13.82
CA LYS A 3 -0.61 30.38 14.05
C LYS A 3 -1.13 29.69 12.78
N GLU A 4 -0.42 28.65 12.34
CA GLU A 4 -1.05 27.63 11.50
C GLU A 4 -2.00 26.81 12.39
N MET A 5 -3.27 26.78 12.02
CA MET A 5 -4.30 26.01 12.72
C MET A 5 -4.21 24.54 12.29
N PRO A 6 -4.10 23.57 13.21
CA PRO A 6 -4.16 22.16 12.85
C PRO A 6 -5.60 21.76 12.48
N CYS A 7 -5.78 21.22 11.28
CA CYS A 7 -7.02 20.54 10.90
C CYS A 7 -7.07 19.14 11.52
N GLU A 8 -7.39 19.06 12.80
CA GLU A 8 -7.77 17.78 13.43
C GLU A 8 -9.11 17.28 12.85
N PRO A 9 -9.20 16.03 12.36
CA PRO A 9 -10.48 15.45 11.99
C PRO A 9 -11.28 15.11 13.25
N ARG A 10 -12.25 15.97 13.60
CA ARG A 10 -13.25 15.64 14.63
C ARG A 10 -13.95 14.32 14.28
N ALA A 11 -13.98 13.40 15.24
CA ALA A 11 -14.78 12.18 15.15
C ALA A 11 -16.29 12.50 15.24
N SER A 12 -16.89 12.92 14.12
CA SER A 12 -18.33 13.07 14.01
C SER A 12 -18.99 11.69 13.89
N LYS A 13 -19.68 11.27 14.95
CA LYS A 13 -20.71 10.22 14.87
C LYS A 13 -21.93 10.77 14.12
N GLY A 14 -21.78 10.95 12.81
CA GLY A 14 -22.89 11.24 11.91
C GLY A 14 -23.65 9.95 11.59
N LEU A 15 -24.83 9.78 12.18
CA LEU A 15 -25.84 8.88 11.62
C LEU A 15 -26.19 9.40 10.22
N LEU A 16 -26.12 8.53 9.21
CA LEU A 16 -26.49 8.90 7.84
C LEU A 16 -28.00 9.16 7.76
N PRO A 17 -28.47 9.92 6.75
CA PRO A 17 -29.91 10.09 6.49
C PRO A 17 -30.62 8.73 6.32
N PRO A 18 -31.90 8.60 6.69
CA PRO A 18 -32.63 7.33 6.63
C PRO A 18 -32.73 6.74 5.21
N GLU A 19 -32.61 7.56 4.17
CA GLU A 19 -32.56 7.15 2.77
C GLU A 19 -31.29 6.35 2.40
N CYS A 20 -30.23 6.42 3.22
CA CYS A 20 -29.01 5.64 3.04
C CYS A 20 -29.11 4.21 3.61
N TYR A 21 -30.24 3.82 4.20
CA TYR A 21 -30.46 2.52 4.82
C TYR A 21 -31.53 1.71 4.08
N ASP A 22 -31.23 0.44 3.81
CA ASP A 22 -32.21 -0.52 3.32
C ASP A 22 -33.32 -0.78 4.35
N ARG A 23 -34.44 -1.39 3.92
CA ARG A 23 -35.59 -1.78 4.78
C ARG A 23 -35.26 -2.68 5.99
N THR A 24 -34.01 -3.12 6.12
CA THR A 24 -33.47 -3.92 7.25
C THR A 24 -32.44 -3.17 8.09
N GLY A 25 -32.26 -1.86 7.89
CA GLY A 25 -31.35 -1.01 8.68
C GLY A 25 -29.87 -1.12 8.31
N LYS A 26 -29.54 -1.46 7.06
CA LYS A 26 -28.14 -1.58 6.57
C LYS A 26 -27.77 -0.47 5.59
N VAL A 27 -26.59 0.11 5.73
CA VAL A 27 -26.10 1.21 4.88
C VAL A 27 -25.79 0.70 3.46
N VAL A 28 -26.38 1.35 2.45
CA VAL A 28 -26.42 0.84 1.06
C VAL A 28 -25.09 1.01 0.29
N TYR A 29 -24.14 1.82 0.77
CA TYR A 29 -22.91 2.18 0.04
C TYR A 29 -21.59 1.96 0.81
N PHE A 30 -21.44 0.85 1.54
CA PHE A 30 -20.14 0.50 2.14
C PHE A 30 -19.87 -1.02 2.25
N GLU A 31 -19.77 -1.73 1.11
CA GLU A 31 -19.13 -3.04 1.10
C GLU A 31 -17.60 -2.90 0.94
N ASN A 32 -16.89 -3.11 2.05
CA ASN A 32 -15.43 -3.24 2.05
C ASN A 32 -15.00 -4.44 1.20
N ALA A 33 -14.37 -4.19 0.04
CA ALA A 33 -13.84 -5.20 -0.88
C ALA A 33 -12.60 -5.97 -0.35
N ALA A 34 -12.40 -6.05 0.97
CA ALA A 34 -11.21 -6.58 1.63
C ALA A 34 -11.47 -7.75 2.59
N SER A 35 -12.72 -8.16 2.83
CA SER A 35 -13.08 -9.17 3.85
C SER A 35 -13.75 -10.44 3.31
N ARG A 36 -13.71 -10.69 1.99
CA ARG A 36 -14.11 -11.98 1.39
C ARG A 36 -13.00 -12.62 0.56
N VAL A 37 -11.87 -12.88 1.22
CA VAL A 37 -10.95 -13.93 0.75
C VAL A 37 -11.56 -15.27 1.18
N PRO A 38 -12.03 -16.13 0.26
CA PRO A 38 -12.37 -17.49 0.64
C PRO A 38 -11.09 -18.19 1.12
N LYS A 39 -11.12 -18.77 2.32
CA LYS A 39 -10.04 -19.66 2.78
C LYS A 39 -9.96 -20.84 1.80
N VAL A 40 -8.97 -20.83 0.93
CA VAL A 40 -8.58 -22.01 0.16
C VAL A 40 -7.85 -22.92 1.14
N GLU A 41 -8.58 -23.86 1.74
CA GLU A 41 -7.94 -24.97 2.44
C GLU A 41 -7.09 -25.74 1.44
N ALA A 42 -5.81 -25.94 1.78
CA ALA A 42 -4.87 -26.64 0.94
C ALA A 42 -5.28 -28.12 0.85
N ALA A 43 -5.95 -28.49 -0.24
CA ALA A 43 -6.20 -29.88 -0.56
C ALA A 43 -4.84 -30.60 -0.74
N PRO A 44 -4.51 -31.62 0.07
CA PRO A 44 -3.27 -32.35 -0.09
C PRO A 44 -3.24 -33.03 -1.46
N CYS A 45 -2.04 -33.17 -2.03
CA CYS A 45 -1.79 -33.77 -3.33
C CYS A 45 -2.22 -35.24 -3.40
N GLY A 46 -3.50 -35.46 -3.70
CA GLY A 46 -4.10 -36.76 -3.89
C GLY A 46 -3.53 -37.46 -5.13
N VAL A 47 -2.52 -38.31 -4.91
CA VAL A 47 -2.09 -39.33 -5.88
C VAL A 47 -3.32 -40.07 -6.41
N ARG A 48 -3.48 -40.12 -7.73
CA ARG A 48 -4.58 -40.85 -8.38
C ARG A 48 -4.48 -42.33 -8.03
N ARG A 49 -5.22 -42.78 -7.02
CA ARG A 49 -5.53 -44.20 -6.82
C ARG A 49 -6.45 -44.65 -7.95
N ASP A 50 -6.07 -45.74 -8.62
CA ASP A 50 -6.93 -46.41 -9.59
C ASP A 50 -8.28 -46.76 -8.95
N ARG A 51 -9.37 -46.29 -9.55
CA ARG A 51 -10.72 -46.71 -9.15
C ARG A 51 -11.02 -48.07 -9.75
N PRO A 52 -11.60 -49.01 -8.98
CA PRO A 52 -11.84 -50.36 -9.45
C PRO A 52 -12.84 -50.38 -10.60
N VAL A 53 -12.56 -51.20 -11.61
CA VAL A 53 -13.45 -51.48 -12.73
C VAL A 53 -14.72 -52.13 -12.18
N LYS A 54 -15.87 -51.47 -12.32
CA LYS A 54 -17.18 -52.09 -11.99
C LYS A 54 -17.41 -53.32 -12.86
N PRO A 55 -18.01 -54.40 -12.33
CA PRO A 55 -18.25 -55.62 -13.09
C PRO A 55 -19.18 -55.34 -14.28
N LYS A 56 -18.99 -56.13 -15.35
CA LYS A 56 -19.91 -56.16 -16.49
C LYS A 56 -21.09 -57.07 -16.12
N ASP A 57 -22.31 -56.66 -16.45
CA ASP A 57 -23.45 -57.59 -16.49
C ASP A 57 -23.23 -58.64 -17.58
N ALA A 58 -23.98 -59.75 -17.54
CA ALA A 58 -23.81 -60.97 -18.34
C ALA A 58 -23.88 -60.80 -19.88
N GLN A 59 -24.06 -59.58 -20.39
CA GLN A 59 -24.09 -59.23 -21.82
C GLN A 59 -23.07 -58.14 -22.21
N GLY A 60 -22.15 -57.77 -21.32
CA GLY A 60 -20.90 -57.08 -21.65
C GLY A 60 -20.95 -55.59 -21.99
N LYS A 61 -22.10 -54.90 -21.84
CA LYS A 61 -22.26 -53.47 -22.20
C LYS A 61 -22.16 -52.54 -20.99
N ARG A 62 -21.62 -51.32 -21.20
CA ARG A 62 -21.53 -50.26 -20.16
C ARG A 62 -22.87 -49.53 -20.03
N ILE A 63 -23.30 -49.30 -18.79
CA ILE A 63 -24.50 -48.50 -18.48
C ILE A 63 -24.17 -47.00 -18.61
N LEU A 64 -24.96 -46.27 -19.39
CA LEU A 64 -24.88 -44.81 -19.53
C LEU A 64 -25.60 -44.10 -18.36
N PRO A 65 -25.21 -42.85 -18.01
CA PRO A 65 -25.81 -42.11 -16.90
C PRO A 65 -27.31 -41.84 -17.09
N PRO A 66 -28.08 -41.66 -16.00
CA PRO A 66 -29.53 -41.45 -16.08
C PRO A 66 -29.85 -40.12 -16.78
N GLY A 67 -30.59 -40.20 -17.88
CA GLY A 67 -30.96 -39.04 -18.72
C GLY A 67 -30.92 -39.33 -20.24
N THR A 68 -30.24 -40.39 -20.68
CA THR A 68 -30.07 -40.73 -22.11
C THR A 68 -30.97 -41.86 -22.62
N ARG A 69 -32.18 -42.02 -22.06
CA ARG A 69 -33.22 -42.89 -22.63
C ARG A 69 -34.23 -42.05 -23.42
N PRO A 70 -34.42 -42.28 -24.73
CA PRO A 70 -35.61 -41.76 -25.41
C PRO A 70 -36.87 -42.42 -24.85
N PRO A 71 -38.04 -41.76 -24.89
CA PRO A 71 -39.29 -42.35 -24.45
C PRO A 71 -39.62 -43.59 -25.29
N GLY A 72 -39.97 -44.69 -24.63
CA GLY A 72 -40.43 -45.90 -25.29
C GLY A 72 -41.83 -45.73 -25.92
N PRO A 73 -42.26 -46.66 -26.80
CA PRO A 73 -43.58 -46.60 -27.41
C PRO A 73 -44.67 -46.74 -26.34
N VAL A 74 -45.62 -45.82 -26.32
CA VAL A 74 -46.79 -45.90 -25.43
C VAL A 74 -47.69 -47.04 -25.92
N PRO A 75 -48.17 -47.96 -25.05
CA PRO A 75 -49.14 -48.97 -25.43
C PRO A 75 -50.45 -48.34 -25.94
N GLY A 76 -51.09 -49.01 -26.90
CA GLY A 76 -52.15 -48.43 -27.72
C GLY A 76 -53.38 -47.92 -26.96
N ALA A 77 -53.81 -46.71 -27.33
CA ALA A 77 -55.21 -46.30 -27.50
C ALA A 77 -55.26 -44.81 -27.91
N LEU A 78 -54.91 -44.48 -29.17
CA LEU A 78 -55.31 -43.27 -29.91
C LEU A 78 -54.79 -43.31 -31.36
N ALA A 79 -54.84 -44.48 -31.99
CA ALA A 79 -54.45 -44.69 -33.39
C ALA A 79 -55.61 -44.38 -34.37
N ALA A 80 -56.19 -43.18 -34.25
CA ALA A 80 -57.18 -42.64 -35.16
C ALA A 80 -57.04 -41.10 -35.21
N VAL A 81 -57.38 -40.48 -36.34
CA VAL A 81 -57.31 -39.01 -36.56
C VAL A 81 -55.89 -38.41 -36.68
N ALA A 82 -55.04 -39.00 -37.55
CA ALA A 82 -53.92 -38.29 -38.20
C ALA A 82 -53.43 -38.99 -39.49
N ARG A 83 -54.34 -39.36 -40.40
CA ARG A 83 -53.98 -39.83 -41.75
C ARG A 83 -54.88 -39.19 -42.81
N ARG A 84 -54.40 -38.10 -43.43
CA ARG A 84 -54.78 -37.55 -44.74
C ARG A 84 -53.68 -36.56 -45.15
N ILE A 85 -53.46 -36.40 -46.47
CA ILE A 85 -52.40 -35.59 -47.10
C ILE A 85 -50.99 -36.18 -46.88
N GLY A 86 -50.21 -36.54 -47.90
CA GLY A 86 -50.52 -36.69 -49.32
C GLY A 86 -49.39 -37.46 -50.02
N SER A 87 -49.72 -38.54 -50.71
CA SER A 87 -48.79 -39.29 -51.56
C SER A 87 -48.68 -38.64 -52.94
N ASN A 88 -47.51 -38.78 -53.60
CA ASN A 88 -47.39 -39.24 -55.00
C ASN A 88 -45.93 -39.18 -55.49
N LYS A 89 -45.29 -40.35 -55.57
CA LYS A 89 -44.14 -40.60 -56.47
C LYS A 89 -44.45 -41.87 -57.26
N PRO A 90 -44.50 -41.84 -58.60
CA PRO A 90 -44.73 -43.04 -59.39
C PRO A 90 -43.41 -43.81 -59.62
N THR A 91 -43.43 -45.10 -59.31
CA THR A 91 -42.43 -46.08 -59.79
C THR A 91 -43.04 -46.94 -60.89
N PRO A 92 -42.47 -46.98 -62.12
CA PRO A 92 -42.79 -48.02 -63.11
C PRO A 92 -41.82 -49.21 -62.91
N SER A 93 -42.27 -50.33 -62.37
CA SER A 93 -42.91 -51.45 -63.08
C SER A 93 -42.03 -52.10 -64.16
N GLN A 94 -41.53 -53.31 -63.88
CA GLN A 94 -40.96 -54.19 -64.91
C GLN A 94 -42.05 -54.57 -65.92
N LYS A 95 -41.82 -54.34 -67.21
CA LYS A 95 -42.59 -54.97 -68.28
C LYS A 95 -41.73 -56.02 -69.00
N ARG A 96 -42.34 -57.18 -69.26
CA ARG A 96 -41.72 -58.25 -70.05
C ARG A 96 -41.64 -57.84 -71.52
N VAL A 97 -40.67 -58.44 -72.21
CA VAL A 97 -40.50 -58.34 -73.66
C VAL A 97 -41.60 -59.14 -74.36
N GLU A 98 -42.29 -58.51 -75.31
CA GLU A 98 -43.06 -59.21 -76.35
C GLU A 98 -42.45 -58.91 -77.72
N SER A 99 -42.14 -59.97 -78.46
CA SER A 99 -41.45 -59.89 -79.75
C SER A 99 -42.42 -59.54 -80.89
N GLY A 100 -42.52 -58.25 -81.22
CA GLY A 100 -43.23 -57.79 -82.41
C GLY A 100 -42.50 -58.21 -83.70
N LYS A 101 -43.14 -59.06 -84.52
CA LYS A 101 -42.63 -59.44 -85.83
C LYS A 101 -42.86 -58.31 -86.83
N ALA A 102 -41.83 -57.89 -87.55
CA ALA A 102 -41.96 -56.93 -88.65
C ALA A 102 -42.59 -57.60 -89.87
N THR A 103 -43.89 -57.39 -90.09
CA THR A 103 -44.57 -57.80 -91.33
C THR A 103 -44.53 -56.67 -92.37
N PHE A 104 -43.99 -57.00 -93.53
CA PHE A 104 -43.97 -56.18 -94.74
C PHE A 104 -45.37 -55.63 -95.07
N PHE A 105 -45.45 -54.33 -95.36
CA PHE A 105 -46.55 -53.75 -96.14
C PHE A 105 -45.95 -52.97 -97.32
N HIS A 106 -46.10 -53.52 -98.52
CA HIS A 106 -46.16 -52.73 -99.74
C HIS A 106 -47.62 -52.36 -99.97
N VAL A 107 -47.92 -51.08 -100.18
CA VAL A 107 -49.20 -50.63 -100.74
C VAL A 107 -48.88 -49.85 -102.01
N GLN A 108 -49.64 -50.15 -103.06
CA GLN A 108 -49.33 -49.78 -104.43
C GLN A 108 -49.73 -48.33 -104.77
N GLY A 109 -48.92 -47.71 -105.62
CA GLY A 109 -49.24 -46.63 -106.55
C GLY A 109 -50.38 -45.66 -106.22
N GLN A 110 -50.03 -44.50 -105.67
CA GLN A 110 -50.69 -43.23 -106.01
C GLN A 110 -49.61 -42.16 -106.23
N SER A 111 -49.80 -41.30 -107.23
CA SER A 111 -48.89 -40.18 -107.54
C SER A 111 -49.06 -39.05 -106.53
N TRP A 112 -47.94 -38.51 -106.06
CA TRP A 112 -47.92 -37.42 -105.08
C TRP A 112 -48.25 -36.09 -105.76
N GLU A 113 -49.53 -35.79 -105.95
CA GLU A 113 -49.94 -34.42 -106.28
C GLU A 113 -49.72 -33.52 -105.06
N SER A 114 -49.11 -32.36 -105.30
CA SER A 114 -48.65 -31.45 -104.27
C SER A 114 -49.82 -30.75 -103.57
N LYS A 115 -50.35 -31.36 -102.52
CA LYS A 115 -51.11 -30.62 -101.51
C LYS A 115 -50.16 -29.60 -100.88
N GLY A 116 -50.52 -28.33 -101.01
CA GLY A 116 -49.67 -27.21 -100.60
C GLY A 116 -49.17 -27.35 -99.17
N PHE A 117 -47.95 -26.87 -98.94
CA PHE A 117 -47.40 -26.75 -97.60
C PHE A 117 -48.35 -25.92 -96.75
N ALA A 118 -48.98 -26.54 -95.76
CA ALA A 118 -49.41 -25.80 -94.60
C ALA A 118 -48.13 -25.28 -93.94
N GLU A 119 -47.90 -23.98 -94.03
CA GLU A 119 -46.81 -23.32 -93.33
C GLU A 119 -47.07 -23.50 -91.83
N LEU A 120 -46.42 -24.52 -91.25
CA LEU A 120 -46.38 -24.73 -89.81
C LEU A 120 -45.93 -23.41 -89.18
N THR A 121 -46.78 -22.85 -88.32
CA THR A 121 -46.41 -21.64 -87.59
C THR A 121 -45.11 -21.91 -86.83
N THR A 122 -44.26 -20.89 -86.67
CA THR A 122 -42.96 -21.06 -85.98
C THR A 122 -43.14 -21.69 -84.60
N GLU A 123 -44.21 -21.34 -83.90
CA GLU A 123 -44.62 -21.96 -82.63
C GLU A 123 -44.95 -23.45 -82.72
N GLU A 124 -45.67 -23.92 -83.75
CA GLU A 124 -45.97 -25.33 -83.94
C GLU A 124 -44.72 -26.13 -84.33
N LEU A 125 -43.84 -25.52 -85.13
CA LEU A 125 -42.57 -26.10 -85.53
C LEU A 125 -41.61 -26.23 -84.35
N ASP A 126 -41.57 -25.23 -83.45
CA ASP A 126 -40.80 -25.28 -82.20
C ASP A 126 -41.45 -26.17 -81.12
N ARG A 127 -42.78 -26.29 -81.07
CA ARG A 127 -43.46 -27.35 -80.28
C ARG A 127 -43.06 -28.74 -80.77
N MET A 128 -43.05 -28.98 -82.08
CA MET A 128 -42.59 -30.24 -82.67
C MET A 128 -41.11 -30.53 -82.41
N ARG A 129 -40.25 -29.49 -82.44
CA ARG A 129 -38.82 -29.62 -82.07
C ARG A 129 -38.63 -29.91 -80.58
N SER A 130 -39.39 -29.27 -79.69
CA SER A 130 -39.27 -29.49 -78.23
C SER A 130 -39.82 -30.86 -77.78
N LEU A 131 -40.78 -31.43 -78.52
CA LEU A 131 -41.31 -32.77 -78.28
C LEU A 131 -40.46 -33.90 -78.92
N ARG A 132 -39.52 -33.56 -79.80
CA ARG A 132 -38.57 -34.53 -80.38
C ARG A 132 -37.63 -35.07 -79.29
N PRO A 133 -37.41 -36.39 -79.19
CA PRO A 133 -36.34 -36.92 -78.36
C PRO A 133 -34.99 -36.37 -78.83
N LYS A 134 -34.33 -35.59 -77.97
CA LYS A 134 -33.07 -34.91 -78.32
C LYS A 134 -32.05 -35.87 -78.91
N THR A 135 -31.46 -35.47 -80.03
CA THR A 135 -30.46 -36.26 -80.76
C THR A 135 -29.22 -36.50 -79.91
N ALA A 136 -28.38 -37.48 -80.29
CA ALA A 136 -27.17 -37.80 -79.53
C ALA A 136 -26.22 -36.59 -79.42
N ASP A 137 -26.17 -35.77 -80.47
CA ASP A 137 -25.30 -34.60 -80.54
C ASP A 137 -25.91 -33.38 -79.83
N GLU A 138 -27.25 -33.19 -79.84
CA GLU A 138 -27.95 -32.23 -78.97
C GLU A 138 -27.76 -32.55 -77.48
N LYS A 139 -27.75 -33.84 -77.10
CA LYS A 139 -27.45 -34.24 -75.71
C LYS A 139 -26.00 -33.97 -75.33
N ARG A 140 -25.07 -34.10 -76.27
CA ARG A 140 -23.65 -33.76 -76.07
C ARG A 140 -23.45 -32.25 -75.99
N SER A 141 -24.11 -31.45 -76.82
CA SER A 141 -24.02 -29.99 -76.75
C SER A 141 -24.67 -29.44 -75.49
N GLU A 142 -25.80 -29.98 -75.03
CA GLU A 142 -26.39 -29.62 -73.73
C GLU A 142 -25.51 -30.05 -72.54
N GLN A 143 -24.82 -31.20 -72.65
CA GLN A 143 -23.87 -31.62 -71.62
C GLN A 143 -22.61 -30.75 -71.61
N ALA A 144 -22.14 -30.29 -72.78
CA ALA A 144 -21.05 -29.33 -72.89
C ALA A 144 -21.47 -27.95 -72.33
N GLN A 145 -22.62 -27.41 -72.75
CA GLN A 145 -23.18 -26.16 -72.22
C GLN A 145 -23.34 -26.20 -70.70
N ARG A 146 -23.83 -27.30 -70.12
CA ARG A 146 -23.90 -27.45 -68.66
C ARG A 146 -22.52 -27.54 -67.98
N GLN A 147 -21.52 -28.09 -68.64
CA GLN A 147 -20.14 -28.08 -68.13
C GLN A 147 -19.53 -26.68 -68.22
N ASP A 148 -19.82 -25.93 -69.27
CA ASP A 148 -19.34 -24.56 -69.45
C ASP A 148 -20.09 -23.58 -68.51
N GLU A 149 -21.39 -23.74 -68.30
CA GLU A 149 -22.15 -23.05 -67.24
C GLU A 149 -21.59 -23.36 -65.85
N GLN A 150 -21.25 -24.62 -65.56
CA GLN A 150 -20.59 -24.99 -64.31
C GLN A 150 -19.19 -24.38 -64.20
N ARG A 151 -18.42 -24.32 -65.28
CA ARG A 151 -17.11 -23.63 -65.32
C ARG A 151 -17.25 -22.15 -65.05
N PHE A 152 -18.17 -21.46 -65.72
CA PHE A 152 -18.49 -20.05 -65.47
C PHE A 152 -18.91 -19.82 -64.01
N GLN A 153 -19.78 -20.67 -63.45
CA GLN A 153 -20.15 -20.59 -62.02
C GLN A 153 -18.95 -20.82 -61.10
N THR A 154 -18.07 -21.80 -61.38
CA THR A 154 -16.85 -21.99 -60.59
C THR A 154 -15.92 -20.78 -60.71
N GLU A 155 -15.70 -20.26 -61.91
CA GLU A 155 -14.89 -19.06 -62.15
C GLU A 155 -15.45 -17.82 -61.44
N GLU A 156 -16.78 -17.62 -61.43
CA GLU A 156 -17.39 -16.52 -60.68
C GLU A 156 -17.24 -16.71 -59.17
N THR A 157 -17.38 -17.94 -58.65
CA THR A 157 -17.11 -18.21 -57.23
C THR A 157 -15.64 -18.05 -56.88
N GLU A 158 -14.71 -18.37 -57.80
CA GLU A 158 -13.28 -18.15 -57.62
C GLU A 158 -12.92 -16.67 -57.72
N ARG A 159 -13.52 -15.90 -58.64
CA ARG A 159 -13.40 -14.44 -58.70
C ARG A 159 -13.91 -13.79 -57.41
N MET A 160 -15.05 -14.22 -56.88
CA MET A 160 -15.53 -13.76 -55.57
C MET A 160 -14.61 -14.18 -54.41
N ARG A 161 -14.15 -15.43 -54.38
CA ARG A 161 -13.18 -15.90 -53.37
C ARG A 161 -11.89 -15.09 -53.42
N ASN A 162 -11.34 -14.84 -54.61
CA ASN A 162 -10.12 -14.06 -54.81
C ASN A 162 -10.35 -12.58 -54.47
N TYR A 163 -11.54 -12.03 -54.73
CA TYR A 163 -11.92 -10.68 -54.30
C TYR A 163 -11.91 -10.57 -52.76
N PHE A 164 -12.64 -11.45 -52.06
CA PHE A 164 -12.62 -11.47 -50.59
C PHE A 164 -11.25 -11.79 -50.01
N HIS A 165 -10.48 -12.69 -50.65
CA HIS A 165 -9.11 -12.99 -50.26
C HIS A 165 -8.22 -11.76 -50.41
N SER A 166 -8.31 -11.00 -51.51
CA SER A 166 -7.54 -9.76 -51.71
C SER A 166 -7.93 -8.65 -50.72
N ILE A 167 -9.19 -8.64 -50.24
CA ILE A 167 -9.63 -7.73 -49.17
C ILE A 167 -9.02 -8.14 -47.83
N ASP A 168 -9.03 -9.43 -47.49
CA ASP A 168 -8.44 -9.94 -46.26
C ASP A 168 -6.91 -9.87 -46.29
N GLU A 169 -6.26 -10.07 -47.44
CA GLU A 169 -4.82 -9.84 -47.63
C GLU A 169 -4.48 -8.36 -47.47
N ARG A 170 -5.23 -7.43 -48.10
CA ARG A 170 -5.06 -5.99 -47.85
C ARG A 170 -5.32 -5.60 -46.39
N ARG A 171 -6.23 -6.29 -45.69
CA ARG A 171 -6.46 -6.07 -44.25
C ARG A 171 -5.24 -6.53 -43.44
N ARG A 172 -4.73 -7.74 -43.70
CA ARG A 172 -3.52 -8.30 -43.07
C ARG A 172 -2.25 -7.56 -43.45
N GLU A 173 -2.19 -6.96 -44.63
CA GLU A 173 -1.09 -6.13 -45.08
C GLU A 173 -1.10 -4.79 -44.35
N LYS A 174 -2.25 -4.10 -44.27
CA LYS A 174 -2.40 -2.92 -43.41
C LYS A 174 -2.13 -3.20 -41.93
N GLU A 175 -2.46 -4.40 -41.44
CA GLU A 175 -2.14 -4.83 -40.07
C GLU A 175 -0.64 -5.06 -39.88
N ARG A 176 0.04 -5.69 -40.85
CA ARG A 176 1.51 -5.84 -40.88
C ARG A 176 2.25 -4.52 -41.09
N GLU A 177 1.69 -3.58 -41.85
CA GLU A 177 2.22 -2.22 -41.99
C GLU A 177 2.10 -1.45 -40.68
N ARG A 178 0.96 -1.54 -39.98
CA ARG A 178 0.80 -0.97 -38.63
C ARG A 178 1.75 -1.60 -37.62
N GLN A 179 1.97 -2.92 -37.68
CA GLN A 179 2.98 -3.58 -36.85
C GLN A 179 4.38 -3.06 -37.18
N ARG A 180 4.76 -2.98 -38.46
CA ARG A 180 6.06 -2.40 -38.86
C ARG A 180 6.22 -0.94 -38.45
N GLN A 181 5.16 -0.13 -38.52
CA GLN A 181 5.15 1.24 -38.02
C GLN A 181 5.35 1.27 -36.51
N GLN A 182 4.64 0.43 -35.76
CA GLN A 182 4.81 0.28 -34.31
C GLN A 182 6.19 -0.26 -33.93
N ASP A 183 6.80 -1.16 -34.71
CA ASP A 183 8.13 -1.73 -34.47
C ASP A 183 9.24 -0.71 -34.78
N VAL A 184 9.08 0.12 -35.81
CA VAL A 184 9.99 1.24 -36.14
C VAL A 184 9.84 2.37 -35.13
N GLU A 185 8.61 2.72 -34.74
CA GLU A 185 8.36 3.66 -33.65
C GLU A 185 8.97 3.13 -32.35
N ALA A 186 8.78 1.84 -32.01
CA ALA A 186 9.28 1.19 -30.79
C ALA A 186 10.81 1.23 -30.60
N ALA A 187 11.59 1.40 -31.68
CA ALA A 187 13.04 1.49 -31.63
C ALA A 187 13.52 2.76 -30.91
N ASP A 188 12.85 3.91 -31.14
CA ASP A 188 13.27 5.24 -30.69
C ASP A 188 12.25 5.89 -29.73
N ILE A 189 11.66 5.12 -28.82
CA ILE A 189 10.71 5.63 -27.81
C ILE A 189 11.40 5.89 -26.46
N ASP A 190 11.46 7.16 -26.06
CA ASP A 190 11.81 7.61 -24.71
C ASP A 190 10.95 6.89 -23.65
N GLU A 191 11.52 6.61 -22.47
CA GLU A 191 10.82 5.84 -21.42
C GLU A 191 9.50 6.50 -20.98
N GLU A 192 9.41 7.83 -21.07
CA GLU A 192 8.20 8.61 -20.82
C GLU A 192 7.07 8.27 -21.81
N GLN A 193 7.34 8.26 -23.11
CA GLN A 193 6.34 7.89 -24.12
C GLN A 193 5.92 6.41 -24.00
N ARG A 194 6.82 5.51 -23.58
CA ARG A 194 6.43 4.12 -23.24
C ARG A 194 5.54 4.04 -22.00
N ALA A 195 5.74 4.92 -21.01
CA ALA A 195 4.87 5.02 -19.84
C ALA A 195 3.51 5.62 -20.20
N GLU A 196 3.47 6.63 -21.08
CA GLU A 196 2.24 7.21 -21.61
C GLU A 196 1.45 6.22 -22.47
N ALA A 197 2.10 5.46 -23.36
CA ALA A 197 1.45 4.41 -24.15
C ALA A 197 0.81 3.34 -23.25
N LYS A 198 1.50 2.90 -22.18
CA LYS A 198 0.94 1.99 -21.16
C LYS A 198 -0.23 2.63 -20.40
N ARG A 199 -0.14 3.92 -20.04
CA ARG A 199 -1.21 4.68 -19.39
C ARG A 199 -2.45 4.78 -20.30
N LEU A 200 -2.26 5.09 -21.58
CA LEU A 200 -3.31 5.12 -22.59
C LEU A 200 -3.91 3.74 -22.84
N GLN A 201 -3.11 2.67 -22.84
CA GLN A 201 -3.60 1.29 -22.93
C GLN A 201 -4.46 0.91 -21.72
N VAL A 202 -4.02 1.24 -20.50
CA VAL A 202 -4.82 1.03 -19.27
C VAL A 202 -6.12 1.84 -19.30
N LEU A 203 -6.07 3.10 -19.76
CA LEU A 203 -7.26 3.94 -19.93
C LEU A 203 -8.21 3.37 -20.99
N HIS A 204 -7.70 2.95 -22.15
CA HIS A 204 -8.49 2.32 -23.21
C HIS A 204 -9.15 1.01 -22.73
N ASN A 205 -8.40 0.15 -22.03
CA ASN A 205 -8.95 -1.06 -21.40
C ASN A 205 -10.03 -0.70 -20.35
N SER A 206 -9.84 0.37 -19.58
CA SER A 206 -10.84 0.83 -18.60
C SER A 206 -12.11 1.40 -19.25
N LEU A 207 -11.99 2.03 -20.43
CA LEU A 207 -13.10 2.52 -21.22
C LEU A 207 -13.83 1.38 -21.93
N ASN A 208 -13.12 0.43 -22.52
CA ASN A 208 -13.71 -0.78 -23.10
C ASN A 208 -14.46 -1.58 -22.02
N ALA A 209 -13.87 -1.76 -20.84
CA ALA A 209 -14.53 -2.40 -19.69
C ALA A 209 -15.72 -1.58 -19.12
N ARG A 210 -15.88 -0.30 -19.48
CA ARG A 210 -17.12 0.46 -19.24
C ARG A 210 -18.14 0.22 -20.35
N TYR A 211 -17.74 0.29 -21.62
CA TYR A 211 -18.64 -0.01 -22.74
C TYR A 211 -19.20 -1.44 -22.70
N GLU A 212 -18.42 -2.45 -22.28
CA GLU A 212 -18.89 -3.82 -22.03
C GLU A 212 -19.91 -3.94 -20.88
N ARG A 213 -20.08 -2.89 -20.06
CA ARG A 213 -21.11 -2.83 -19.03
C ARG A 213 -22.41 -2.22 -19.54
N ASP A 214 -22.37 -1.45 -20.63
CA ASP A 214 -23.55 -0.84 -21.23
C ASP A 214 -24.51 -1.94 -21.74
N GLU A 215 -25.80 -1.77 -21.46
CA GLU A 215 -26.81 -2.79 -21.71
C GLU A 215 -26.90 -3.17 -23.19
N ARG A 216 -26.83 -2.18 -24.09
CA ARG A 216 -26.81 -2.41 -25.55
C ARG A 216 -25.63 -3.26 -26.01
N VAL A 217 -24.45 -3.09 -25.40
CA VAL A 217 -23.25 -3.88 -25.74
C VAL A 217 -23.37 -5.30 -25.17
N ARG A 218 -23.98 -5.47 -24.00
CA ARG A 218 -24.29 -6.79 -23.43
C ARG A 218 -25.34 -7.54 -24.26
N GLU A 219 -26.39 -6.87 -24.71
CA GLU A 219 -27.40 -7.41 -25.60
C GLU A 219 -26.81 -7.82 -26.95
N ALA A 220 -25.97 -6.95 -27.56
CA ALA A 220 -25.24 -7.30 -28.78
C ALA A 220 -24.29 -8.48 -28.57
N THR A 221 -23.56 -8.52 -27.44
CA THR A 221 -22.66 -9.63 -27.09
C THR A 221 -23.43 -10.94 -26.88
N LYS A 222 -24.60 -10.88 -26.25
CA LYS A 222 -25.52 -12.01 -26.10
C LYS A 222 -26.01 -12.49 -27.46
N ALA A 223 -26.51 -11.60 -28.32
CA ALA A 223 -26.95 -11.95 -29.68
C ALA A 223 -25.81 -12.55 -30.53
N ILE A 224 -24.58 -12.03 -30.41
CA ILE A 224 -23.38 -12.60 -31.03
C ILE A 224 -23.08 -14.00 -30.48
N SER A 225 -23.25 -14.23 -29.17
CA SER A 225 -23.06 -15.55 -28.56
C SER A 225 -24.13 -16.56 -29.02
N GLU A 226 -25.39 -16.14 -29.12
CA GLU A 226 -26.49 -16.94 -29.64
C GLU A 226 -26.31 -17.27 -31.12
N ALA A 227 -25.86 -16.30 -31.93
CA ALA A 227 -25.49 -16.51 -33.33
C ALA A 227 -24.32 -17.50 -33.49
N LYS A 228 -23.29 -17.42 -32.64
CA LYS A 228 -22.19 -18.40 -32.60
C LYS A 228 -22.68 -19.80 -32.24
N CYS A 229 -23.55 -19.93 -31.23
CA CYS A 229 -24.16 -21.21 -30.86
C CYS A 229 -25.03 -21.78 -32.00
N SER A 230 -25.81 -20.94 -32.68
CA SER A 230 -26.63 -21.32 -33.84
C SER A 230 -25.77 -21.77 -35.03
N ALA A 231 -24.66 -21.08 -35.31
CA ALA A 231 -23.69 -21.46 -36.33
C ALA A 231 -23.00 -22.82 -36.02
N MET A 232 -22.59 -23.04 -34.77
CA MET A 232 -22.05 -24.35 -34.36
C MET A 232 -23.12 -25.45 -34.46
N TRP A 233 -24.35 -25.18 -34.04
CA TRP A 233 -25.47 -26.13 -34.09
C TRP A 233 -25.82 -26.54 -35.53
N THR A 234 -25.89 -25.57 -36.45
CA THR A 234 -26.12 -25.87 -37.87
C THR A 234 -24.96 -26.64 -38.50
N SER A 235 -23.71 -26.33 -38.13
CA SER A 235 -22.53 -27.13 -38.52
C SER A 235 -22.62 -28.57 -38.01
N GLN A 236 -22.94 -28.78 -36.73
CA GLN A 236 -23.11 -30.11 -36.14
C GLN A 236 -24.25 -30.92 -36.80
N ILE A 237 -25.34 -30.26 -37.21
CA ILE A 237 -26.40 -30.91 -38.00
C ILE A 237 -25.89 -31.32 -39.39
N GLN A 238 -25.06 -30.52 -40.06
CA GLN A 238 -24.47 -30.86 -41.35
C GLN A 238 -23.48 -32.03 -41.22
N GLU A 239 -22.59 -31.98 -40.23
CA GLU A 239 -21.70 -33.10 -39.87
C GLU A 239 -22.50 -34.38 -39.59
N ARG A 240 -23.59 -34.27 -38.81
CA ARG A 240 -24.42 -35.44 -38.50
C ARG A 240 -25.08 -36.03 -39.75
N ARG A 241 -25.61 -35.20 -40.64
CA ARG A 241 -26.18 -35.64 -41.93
C ARG A 241 -25.12 -36.31 -42.82
N LEU A 242 -23.89 -35.81 -42.81
CA LEU A 242 -22.76 -36.44 -43.52
C LEU A 242 -22.44 -37.82 -42.93
N LEU A 243 -22.35 -37.94 -41.60
CA LEU A 243 -22.13 -39.22 -40.92
C LEU A 243 -23.24 -40.23 -41.19
N ASP A 244 -24.52 -39.82 -41.11
CA ASP A 244 -25.66 -40.68 -41.40
C ASP A 244 -25.66 -41.13 -42.88
N SER A 245 -25.22 -40.27 -43.82
CA SER A 245 -25.04 -40.61 -45.25
C SER A 245 -23.91 -41.62 -45.48
N ILE A 246 -22.77 -41.45 -44.80
CA ILE A 246 -21.65 -42.40 -44.84
C ILE A 246 -22.09 -43.78 -44.30
N GLN A 247 -22.85 -43.80 -43.20
CA GLN A 247 -23.39 -45.04 -42.64
C GLN A 247 -24.33 -45.76 -43.63
N GLN A 248 -25.26 -45.02 -44.25
CA GLN A 248 -26.16 -45.58 -45.27
C GLN A 248 -25.40 -46.17 -46.48
N ALA A 249 -24.33 -45.50 -46.92
CA ALA A 249 -23.47 -46.00 -48.00
C ALA A 249 -22.74 -47.30 -47.60
N TYR A 250 -22.25 -47.38 -46.36
CA TYR A 250 -21.60 -48.58 -45.81
C TYR A 250 -22.58 -49.76 -45.70
N ASP A 251 -23.76 -49.53 -45.13
CA ASP A 251 -24.79 -50.55 -44.98
C ASP A 251 -25.27 -51.09 -46.34
N ALA A 252 -25.40 -50.21 -47.34
CA ALA A 252 -25.73 -50.59 -48.71
C ALA A 252 -24.62 -51.42 -49.39
N GLN A 253 -23.34 -51.14 -49.14
CA GLN A 253 -22.23 -51.98 -49.62
C GLN A 253 -22.25 -53.36 -48.95
N GLN A 254 -22.52 -53.42 -47.64
CA GLN A 254 -22.57 -54.68 -46.91
C GLN A 254 -23.75 -55.56 -47.37
N ALA A 255 -24.91 -54.95 -47.66
CA ALA A 255 -26.04 -55.64 -48.26
C ALA A 255 -25.72 -56.25 -49.64
N ARG A 256 -24.96 -55.53 -50.49
CA ARG A 256 -24.50 -56.06 -51.80
C ARG A 256 -23.59 -57.28 -51.65
N LYS A 257 -22.58 -57.19 -50.78
CA LYS A 257 -21.66 -58.32 -50.50
C LYS A 257 -22.39 -59.57 -49.99
N ASN A 258 -23.43 -59.39 -49.16
CA ASN A 258 -24.26 -60.49 -48.68
C ASN A 258 -25.10 -61.14 -49.81
N LEU A 259 -25.59 -60.36 -50.77
CA LEU A 259 -26.30 -60.89 -51.95
C LEU A 259 -25.34 -61.65 -52.88
N GLU A 260 -24.14 -61.11 -53.13
CA GLU A 260 -23.09 -61.76 -53.93
C GLU A 260 -22.63 -63.09 -53.30
N TYR A 261 -22.46 -63.14 -51.98
CA TYR A 261 -22.12 -64.37 -51.25
C TYR A 261 -23.24 -65.43 -51.34
N ASN A 262 -24.51 -65.02 -51.18
CA ASN A 262 -25.63 -65.96 -51.30
C ASN A 262 -25.78 -66.52 -52.73
N ASN A 263 -25.59 -65.68 -53.75
CA ASN A 263 -25.65 -66.10 -55.15
C ASN A 263 -24.52 -67.07 -55.55
N SER A 264 -23.32 -66.93 -54.98
CA SER A 264 -22.22 -67.86 -55.27
C SER A 264 -22.35 -69.21 -54.56
N LYS A 265 -23.03 -69.26 -53.42
CA LYS A 265 -23.19 -70.49 -52.61
C LYS A 265 -24.29 -71.44 -53.10
N TRP A 266 -25.27 -70.94 -53.87
CA TRP A 266 -26.46 -71.69 -54.30
C TRP A 266 -26.67 -71.60 -55.82
N GLY A 267 -25.66 -72.00 -56.60
CA GLY A 267 -25.58 -71.79 -58.06
C GLY A 267 -26.82 -72.17 -58.89
N THR A 268 -27.03 -71.43 -59.98
CA THR A 268 -28.23 -71.49 -60.84
C THR A 268 -28.46 -72.86 -61.50
N ALA A 269 -29.73 -73.28 -61.51
CA ALA A 269 -30.13 -74.69 -61.60
C ALA A 269 -30.21 -75.34 -63.01
N GLU A 270 -29.42 -74.88 -64.00
CA GLU A 270 -29.53 -75.35 -65.39
C GLU A 270 -28.21 -75.86 -65.98
N GLN A 271 -28.00 -77.20 -65.99
CA GLN A 271 -27.23 -77.96 -67.00
C GLN A 271 -27.13 -79.48 -66.70
N LYS A 272 -27.64 -80.35 -67.60
CA LYS A 272 -27.22 -81.76 -67.80
C LYS A 272 -27.83 -82.37 -69.09
N PRO A 273 -27.07 -83.08 -69.96
CA PRO A 273 -27.58 -83.74 -71.18
C PRO A 273 -27.59 -85.30 -71.13
N ARG A 274 -28.27 -85.94 -72.12
CA ARG A 274 -28.28 -87.41 -72.40
C ARG A 274 -28.48 -87.69 -73.92
N GLY A 275 -28.14 -88.88 -74.44
CA GLY A 275 -28.52 -89.28 -75.83
C GLY A 275 -28.18 -90.73 -76.30
N ARG A 276 -28.91 -91.18 -77.36
CA ARG A 276 -28.58 -92.04 -78.56
C ARG A 276 -27.82 -93.41 -78.40
N ARG A 277 -27.87 -94.46 -79.28
CA ARG A 277 -28.66 -94.92 -80.49
C ARG A 277 -28.31 -96.39 -80.92
N GLU A 278 -29.20 -97.07 -81.67
CA GLU A 278 -29.10 -98.00 -82.87
C GLU A 278 -27.96 -99.06 -83.12
N GLN A 279 -28.24 -100.17 -83.88
CA GLN A 279 -27.42 -100.71 -85.03
C GLN A 279 -27.93 -102.00 -85.78
N ALA A 280 -27.26 -102.40 -86.91
CA ALA A 280 -27.62 -103.44 -87.92
C ALA A 280 -26.41 -104.32 -88.45
N LYS A 281 -26.54 -105.11 -89.56
CA LYS A 281 -25.55 -106.09 -90.14
C LYS A 281 -25.73 -106.35 -91.67
N ALA A 282 -24.94 -107.18 -92.42
CA ALA A 282 -23.48 -107.24 -92.72
C ALA A 282 -23.00 -108.62 -93.33
N HIS A 283 -22.48 -108.73 -94.59
CA HIS A 283 -21.78 -109.96 -95.10
C HIS A 283 -20.92 -109.81 -96.39
N MET A 284 -19.67 -110.35 -96.41
CA MET A 284 -18.96 -111.07 -97.51
C MET A 284 -17.52 -111.42 -97.06
N ARG A 285 -17.07 -112.69 -97.19
CA ARG A 285 -16.06 -113.26 -96.27
C ARG A 285 -14.73 -113.83 -96.81
N TYR A 286 -14.52 -114.00 -98.12
CA TYR A 286 -13.37 -114.81 -98.60
C TYR A 286 -12.14 -114.01 -99.10
N VAL A 287 -12.34 -112.95 -99.89
CA VAL A 287 -11.27 -111.94 -100.17
C VAL A 287 -10.71 -111.36 -98.86
N ALA A 288 -11.51 -111.41 -97.80
CA ALA A 288 -11.11 -110.98 -96.47
C ALA A 288 -9.93 -111.77 -95.90
N GLN A 289 -9.57 -113.00 -96.30
CA GLN A 289 -8.64 -113.80 -95.49
C GLN A 289 -7.14 -113.48 -95.69
N ASP A 290 -6.68 -113.24 -96.93
CA ASP A 290 -5.32 -112.73 -97.15
C ASP A 290 -5.23 -111.22 -96.96
N ARG A 291 -6.32 -110.50 -97.26
CA ARG A 291 -6.49 -109.10 -96.86
C ARG A 291 -6.39 -108.97 -95.34
N GLN A 292 -6.99 -109.86 -94.55
CA GLN A 292 -6.84 -109.94 -93.08
C GLN A 292 -5.41 -110.19 -92.64
N LYS A 293 -4.55 -110.87 -93.41
CA LYS A 293 -3.14 -111.05 -93.03
C LYS A 293 -2.32 -109.78 -93.26
N GLN A 294 -2.61 -109.03 -94.32
CA GLN A 294 -2.01 -107.72 -94.59
C GLN A 294 -2.56 -106.67 -93.61
N GLU A 295 -3.88 -106.55 -93.50
CA GLU A 295 -4.59 -105.74 -92.50
C GLU A 295 -4.15 -106.10 -91.08
N ALA A 296 -3.89 -107.37 -90.72
CA ALA A 296 -3.35 -107.70 -89.39
C ALA A 296 -1.90 -107.27 -89.18
N ARG A 297 -1.08 -107.14 -90.23
CA ARG A 297 0.28 -106.58 -90.15
C ARG A 297 0.21 -105.05 -90.03
N GLU A 298 -0.63 -104.41 -90.84
CA GLU A 298 -0.90 -102.97 -90.80
C GLU A 298 -1.54 -102.55 -89.48
N VAL A 299 -2.51 -103.31 -88.96
CA VAL A 299 -3.11 -103.10 -87.63
C VAL A 299 -2.09 -103.32 -86.52
N ARG A 300 -1.17 -104.29 -86.63
CA ARG A 300 -0.07 -104.43 -85.65
C ARG A 300 0.86 -103.21 -85.68
N ALA A 301 1.28 -102.77 -86.87
CA ALA A 301 2.12 -101.57 -87.02
C ALA A 301 1.40 -100.32 -86.48
N ALA A 302 0.13 -100.11 -86.85
CA ALA A 302 -0.69 -99.01 -86.38
C ALA A 302 -0.97 -99.06 -84.87
N VAL A 303 -1.12 -100.25 -84.28
CA VAL A 303 -1.25 -100.44 -82.83
C VAL A 303 0.07 -100.13 -82.12
N ASP A 304 1.22 -100.49 -82.69
CA ASP A 304 2.52 -100.18 -82.08
C ASP A 304 2.91 -98.70 -82.27
N GLU A 305 2.50 -98.05 -83.35
CA GLU A 305 2.55 -96.60 -83.51
C GLU A 305 1.60 -95.88 -82.54
N TYR A 306 0.37 -96.39 -82.38
CA TYR A 306 -0.59 -95.87 -81.41
C TYR A 306 -0.04 -95.97 -79.97
N LYS A 307 0.55 -97.10 -79.57
CA LYS A 307 1.22 -97.25 -78.26
C LYS A 307 2.38 -96.28 -78.09
N LYS A 308 3.19 -96.04 -79.13
CA LYS A 308 4.26 -95.02 -79.09
C LYS A 308 3.69 -93.61 -78.92
N ALA A 309 2.62 -93.27 -79.64
CA ALA A 309 1.93 -92.00 -79.53
C ALA A 309 1.26 -91.81 -78.15
N GLU A 310 0.66 -92.87 -77.60
CA GLU A 310 0.05 -92.91 -76.27
C GLU A 310 1.12 -92.73 -75.18
N ALA A 311 2.23 -93.47 -75.23
CA ALA A 311 3.35 -93.32 -74.30
C ALA A 311 3.94 -91.90 -74.34
N HIS A 312 4.12 -91.34 -75.53
CA HIS A 312 4.58 -89.96 -75.72
C HIS A 312 3.55 -88.93 -75.21
N ASN A 313 2.25 -89.18 -75.34
CA ASN A 313 1.20 -88.32 -74.79
C ASN A 313 1.17 -88.39 -73.26
N ILE A 314 1.31 -89.58 -72.67
CA ILE A 314 1.44 -89.77 -71.22
C ILE A 314 2.67 -89.04 -70.69
N GLN A 315 3.82 -89.11 -71.38
CA GLN A 315 5.03 -88.33 -71.04
C GLN A 315 4.81 -86.83 -71.12
N LYS A 316 4.13 -86.31 -72.17
CA LYS A 316 3.78 -84.89 -72.26
C LYS A 316 2.85 -84.44 -71.14
N ILE A 317 1.87 -85.26 -70.76
CA ILE A 317 0.95 -84.98 -69.66
C ILE A 317 1.69 -85.02 -68.31
N SER A 318 2.64 -85.94 -68.09
CA SER A 318 3.43 -85.97 -66.87
C SER A 318 4.41 -84.79 -66.77
N GLN A 319 5.07 -84.42 -67.87
CA GLN A 319 5.89 -83.21 -67.97
C GLN A 319 5.06 -81.94 -67.70
N GLY A 320 3.89 -81.80 -68.33
CA GLY A 320 2.99 -80.67 -68.07
C GLY A 320 2.54 -80.56 -66.61
N LYS A 321 2.30 -81.71 -65.94
CA LYS A 321 1.99 -81.76 -64.49
C LYS A 321 3.20 -81.41 -63.61
N LEU A 322 4.41 -81.78 -64.00
CA LEU A 322 5.64 -81.41 -63.28
C LEU A 322 5.90 -79.90 -63.41
N ASN A 323 5.91 -79.37 -64.64
CA ASN A 323 6.08 -77.95 -64.90
C ASN A 323 5.05 -77.10 -64.14
N TYR A 324 3.77 -77.51 -64.12
CA TYR A 324 2.73 -76.81 -63.36
C TYR A 324 2.97 -76.83 -61.84
N ARG A 325 3.51 -77.93 -61.28
CA ARG A 325 3.92 -77.99 -59.87
C ARG A 325 5.11 -77.08 -59.59
N GLU A 326 6.10 -77.04 -60.48
CA GLU A 326 7.25 -76.13 -60.35
C GLU A 326 6.83 -74.65 -60.40
N GLU A 327 5.91 -74.26 -61.29
CA GLU A 327 5.37 -72.90 -61.32
C GLU A 327 4.54 -72.57 -60.07
N LEU A 328 3.75 -73.52 -59.55
CA LEU A 328 3.06 -73.34 -58.26
C LEU A 328 4.06 -73.18 -57.10
N ASP A 329 5.13 -73.97 -57.06
CA ASP A 329 6.16 -73.87 -56.03
C ASP A 329 6.95 -72.57 -56.12
N LYS A 330 7.24 -72.07 -57.34
CA LYS A 330 7.79 -70.72 -57.55
C LYS A 330 6.86 -69.64 -57.01
N TYR A 331 5.57 -69.69 -57.35
CA TYR A 331 4.58 -68.73 -56.85
C TYR A 331 4.45 -68.78 -55.32
N ASN A 332 4.43 -69.98 -54.74
CA ASN A 332 4.38 -70.18 -53.29
C ASN A 332 5.63 -69.64 -52.57
N ARG A 333 6.82 -69.74 -53.18
CA ARG A 333 8.06 -69.13 -52.65
C ARG A 333 7.98 -67.61 -52.71
N LEU A 334 7.65 -67.04 -53.88
CA LEU A 334 7.49 -65.60 -54.06
C LEU A 334 6.44 -65.00 -53.11
N HIS A 335 5.33 -65.69 -52.89
CA HIS A 335 4.30 -65.24 -51.94
C HIS A 335 4.81 -65.25 -50.49
N ARG A 336 5.55 -66.28 -50.07
CA ARG A 336 6.18 -66.33 -48.74
C ARG A 336 7.25 -65.26 -48.55
N GLU A 337 8.05 -65.00 -49.58
CA GLU A 337 9.05 -63.93 -49.59
C GLU A 337 8.40 -62.55 -49.52
N PHE A 338 7.32 -62.31 -50.28
CA PHE A 338 6.55 -61.07 -50.21
C PHE A 338 5.95 -60.84 -48.82
N VAL A 339 5.31 -61.86 -48.21
CA VAL A 339 4.78 -61.76 -46.85
C VAL A 339 5.90 -61.47 -45.84
N ARG A 340 7.07 -62.14 -45.97
CA ARG A 340 8.23 -61.88 -45.12
C ARG A 340 8.76 -60.46 -45.27
N MET A 341 8.83 -59.93 -46.49
CA MET A 341 9.26 -58.55 -46.76
C MET A 341 8.30 -57.54 -46.14
N MET A 342 6.98 -57.75 -46.25
CA MET A 342 5.99 -56.89 -45.59
C MET A 342 6.18 -56.89 -44.06
N CYS A 343 6.30 -58.06 -43.42
CA CYS A 343 6.50 -58.11 -41.97
C CYS A 343 7.82 -57.47 -41.51
N LEU A 344 8.90 -57.55 -42.31
CA LEU A 344 10.16 -56.85 -42.02
C LEU A 344 10.04 -55.33 -42.20
N GLN A 345 9.23 -54.87 -43.16
CA GLN A 345 8.95 -53.46 -43.35
C GLN A 345 8.09 -52.90 -42.20
N ASP A 346 7.03 -53.62 -41.80
CA ASP A 346 6.20 -53.27 -40.63
C ASP A 346 7.08 -53.12 -39.37
N GLN A 347 8.00 -54.08 -39.11
CA GLN A 347 8.95 -54.01 -37.99
C GLN A 347 9.90 -52.81 -38.09
N SER A 348 10.36 -52.44 -39.28
CA SER A 348 11.23 -51.27 -39.48
C SER A 348 10.48 -49.96 -39.24
N ASP A 349 9.22 -49.88 -39.66
CA ASP A 349 8.39 -48.69 -39.46
C ASP A 349 7.92 -48.58 -38.00
N GLU A 350 7.66 -49.69 -37.30
CA GLU A 350 7.44 -49.73 -35.84
C GLU A 350 8.67 -49.21 -35.06
N GLN A 351 9.87 -49.69 -35.40
CA GLN A 351 11.12 -49.20 -34.80
C GLN A 351 11.32 -47.70 -35.05
N ARG A 352 11.09 -47.23 -36.29
CA ARG A 352 11.22 -45.81 -36.64
C ARG A 352 10.21 -44.93 -35.90
N ALA A 353 8.97 -45.42 -35.71
CA ALA A 353 7.95 -44.73 -34.93
C ALA A 353 8.33 -44.67 -33.44
N HIS A 354 8.86 -45.76 -32.89
CA HIS A 354 9.35 -45.85 -31.51
C HIS A 354 10.54 -44.89 -31.27
N ASP A 355 11.53 -44.88 -32.15
CA ASP A 355 12.70 -44.00 -32.05
C ASP A 355 12.31 -42.53 -32.18
N TYR A 356 11.35 -42.21 -33.07
CA TYR A 356 10.76 -40.87 -33.15
C TYR A 356 10.07 -40.46 -31.84
N LEU A 357 9.34 -41.36 -31.17
CA LEU A 357 8.73 -41.09 -29.87
C LEU A 357 9.79 -40.85 -28.78
N ILE A 358 10.86 -41.65 -28.74
CA ILE A 358 11.98 -41.43 -27.80
C ILE A 358 12.65 -40.07 -28.03
N GLN A 359 12.95 -39.72 -29.29
CA GLN A 359 13.56 -38.43 -29.63
C GLN A 359 12.62 -37.26 -29.28
N LYS A 360 11.32 -37.43 -29.48
CA LYS A 360 10.30 -36.43 -29.10
C LYS A 360 10.20 -36.27 -27.58
N GLU A 361 10.27 -37.35 -26.81
CA GLU A 361 10.32 -37.28 -25.35
C GLU A 361 11.62 -36.65 -24.84
N ALA A 362 12.77 -36.94 -25.47
CA ALA A 362 14.05 -36.33 -25.12
C ALA A 362 14.00 -34.80 -25.30
N LYS A 363 13.57 -34.31 -26.47
CA LYS A 363 13.37 -32.88 -26.73
C LYS A 363 12.40 -32.23 -25.74
N LEU A 364 11.26 -32.88 -25.45
CA LEU A 364 10.31 -32.39 -24.44
C LEU A 364 10.88 -32.40 -23.00
N ARG A 365 11.94 -33.17 -22.69
CA ARG A 365 12.66 -33.09 -21.41
C ARG A 365 13.68 -31.95 -21.43
N GLU A 366 14.39 -31.76 -22.53
CA GLU A 366 15.34 -30.66 -22.76
C GLU A 366 14.63 -29.30 -22.66
N GLU A 367 13.56 -29.08 -23.43
CA GLU A 367 12.71 -27.88 -23.38
C GLU A 367 12.21 -27.57 -21.95
N ARG A 368 11.84 -28.60 -21.19
CA ARG A 368 11.41 -28.43 -19.78
C ARG A 368 12.57 -28.06 -18.87
N ALA A 369 13.77 -28.62 -19.08
CA ALA A 369 14.96 -28.29 -18.32
C ALA A 369 15.41 -26.85 -18.61
N GLU A 370 15.42 -26.43 -19.87
CA GLU A 370 15.69 -25.04 -20.29
C GLU A 370 14.69 -24.06 -19.67
N MET A 371 13.38 -24.35 -19.75
CA MET A 371 12.34 -23.52 -19.13
C MET A 371 12.49 -23.45 -17.60
N GLN A 372 12.92 -24.53 -16.94
CA GLN A 372 13.20 -24.52 -15.49
C GLN A 372 14.47 -23.73 -15.15
N ALA A 373 15.52 -23.83 -15.97
CA ALA A 373 16.75 -23.06 -15.82
C ALA A 373 16.48 -21.55 -15.97
N HIS A 374 15.78 -21.15 -17.03
CA HIS A 374 15.36 -19.76 -17.26
C HIS A 374 14.47 -19.25 -16.10
N GLN A 375 13.55 -20.06 -15.58
CA GLN A 375 12.75 -19.68 -14.40
C GLN A 375 13.61 -19.52 -13.14
N ALA A 376 14.65 -20.35 -12.96
CA ALA A 376 15.58 -20.24 -11.84
C ALA A 376 16.47 -18.99 -11.95
N GLU A 377 16.91 -18.62 -13.17
CA GLU A 377 17.65 -17.38 -13.43
C GLU A 377 16.80 -16.13 -13.19
N VAL A 378 15.55 -16.11 -13.67
CA VAL A 378 14.60 -15.00 -13.40
C VAL A 378 14.31 -14.87 -11.90
N LYS A 379 14.25 -15.99 -11.15
CA LYS A 379 14.17 -15.95 -9.68
C LYS A 379 15.43 -15.33 -9.08
N ARG A 380 16.63 -15.83 -9.42
CA ARG A 380 17.91 -15.26 -8.95
C ARG A 380 18.03 -13.75 -9.22
N GLN A 381 17.58 -13.28 -10.37
CA GLN A 381 17.55 -11.85 -10.70
C GLN A 381 16.59 -11.06 -9.81
N ARG A 382 15.38 -11.59 -9.55
CA ARG A 382 14.40 -10.99 -8.62
C ARG A 382 14.92 -10.98 -7.18
N ASP A 383 15.52 -12.07 -6.74
CA ASP A 383 16.09 -12.21 -5.40
C ASP A 383 17.27 -11.23 -5.22
N ALA A 384 18.13 -11.08 -6.23
CA ALA A 384 19.21 -10.08 -6.23
C ALA A 384 18.68 -8.64 -6.18
N LEU A 385 17.64 -8.31 -6.97
CA LEU A 385 16.97 -7.01 -6.90
C LEU A 385 16.32 -6.76 -5.53
N PHE A 386 15.70 -7.77 -4.93
CA PHE A 386 15.14 -7.69 -3.58
C PHE A 386 16.22 -7.42 -2.53
N ILE A 387 17.36 -8.11 -2.59
CA ILE A 387 18.50 -7.87 -1.69
C ILE A 387 19.06 -6.44 -1.88
N ILE A 388 19.11 -5.92 -3.11
CA ILE A 388 19.51 -4.53 -3.37
C ILE A 388 18.50 -3.54 -2.78
N GLN A 389 17.20 -3.77 -2.97
CA GLN A 389 16.14 -2.95 -2.40
C GLN A 389 16.17 -2.96 -0.87
N GLN A 390 16.38 -4.12 -0.25
CA GLN A 390 16.50 -4.25 1.20
C GLN A 390 17.71 -3.46 1.71
N LYS A 391 18.89 -3.61 1.09
CA LYS A 391 20.08 -2.80 1.43
C LYS A 391 19.87 -1.29 1.27
N ILE A 392 19.04 -0.85 0.33
CA ILE A 392 18.68 0.57 0.16
C ILE A 392 17.75 1.05 1.30
N LEU A 393 16.84 0.20 1.79
CA LEU A 393 16.02 0.50 2.95
C LEU A 393 16.89 0.54 4.22
N ASP A 394 17.68 -0.51 4.46
CA ASP A 394 18.63 -0.57 5.58
C ASP A 394 19.57 0.66 5.60
N ALA A 395 20.06 1.10 4.42
CA ALA A 395 20.91 2.29 4.31
C ALA A 395 20.18 3.62 4.60
N LYS A 396 18.87 3.71 4.32
CA LYS A 396 18.05 4.88 4.70
C LYS A 396 17.78 4.89 6.19
N ASP A 397 17.42 3.75 6.76
CA ASP A 397 17.17 3.61 8.20
C ASP A 397 18.45 3.98 8.99
N ASN A 398 19.62 3.46 8.57
CA ASN A 398 20.92 3.85 9.13
C ASN A 398 21.23 5.35 8.96
N HIS A 399 20.86 5.97 7.83
CA HIS A 399 21.04 7.41 7.63
C HIS A 399 20.17 8.22 8.61
N ASP A 400 18.91 7.82 8.79
CA ASP A 400 17.99 8.49 9.69
C ASP A 400 18.39 8.29 11.16
N GLU A 401 18.88 7.11 11.55
CA GLU A 401 19.52 6.89 12.87
C GLU A 401 20.72 7.83 13.10
N MET A 402 21.64 7.93 12.14
CA MET A 402 22.78 8.85 12.22
C MET A 402 22.34 10.31 12.31
N ARG A 403 21.24 10.68 11.63
CA ARG A 403 20.64 12.00 11.74
C ARG A 403 20.03 12.23 13.12
N PHE A 404 19.31 11.28 13.70
CA PHE A 404 18.77 11.37 15.05
C PHE A 404 19.89 11.54 16.09
N ILE A 405 20.99 10.79 15.97
CA ILE A 405 22.17 10.93 16.82
C ILE A 405 22.78 12.35 16.69
N ALA A 406 22.95 12.84 15.46
CA ALA A 406 23.48 14.19 15.22
C ALA A 406 22.57 15.30 15.75
N GLU A 407 21.24 15.15 15.66
CA GLU A 407 20.27 16.07 16.25
C GLU A 407 20.29 16.00 17.79
N HIS A 408 20.45 14.80 18.38
CA HIS A 408 20.61 14.61 19.83
C HIS A 408 21.89 15.28 20.36
N GLU A 409 23.04 15.03 19.74
CA GLU A 409 24.30 15.70 20.09
C GLU A 409 24.19 17.23 19.96
N ARG A 410 23.52 17.73 18.92
CA ARG A 410 23.29 19.17 18.75
C ARG A 410 22.44 19.76 19.87
N LEU A 411 21.46 19.01 20.37
CA LEU A 411 20.66 19.40 21.54
C LEU A 411 21.50 19.36 22.82
N GLU A 412 22.28 18.29 23.06
CA GLU A 412 23.19 18.22 24.20
C GLU A 412 24.20 19.38 24.25
N ARG A 413 24.81 19.73 23.10
CA ARG A 413 25.74 20.86 23.01
C ARG A 413 25.04 22.17 23.40
N LYS A 414 23.82 22.41 22.90
CA LYS A 414 23.00 23.57 23.31
C LYS A 414 22.68 23.56 24.80
N TYR A 415 22.33 22.41 25.38
CA TYR A 415 22.08 22.31 26.82
C TYR A 415 23.33 22.67 27.63
N ARG A 416 24.49 22.09 27.30
CA ARG A 416 25.78 22.41 27.93
C ARG A 416 26.17 23.89 27.76
N GLU A 417 25.86 24.51 26.61
CA GLU A 417 26.02 25.95 26.41
C GLU A 417 25.08 26.77 27.30
N THR A 418 23.82 26.38 27.44
CA THR A 418 22.87 27.07 28.34
C THR A 418 23.24 26.92 29.81
N GLU A 419 23.76 25.76 30.23
CA GLU A 419 24.28 25.54 31.59
C GLU A 419 25.50 26.44 31.87
N ARG A 420 26.44 26.55 30.92
CA ARG A 420 27.59 27.46 31.03
C ARG A 420 27.14 28.92 31.15
N LEU A 421 26.20 29.36 30.31
CA LEU A 421 25.65 30.71 30.35
C LEU A 421 24.85 30.98 31.64
N ALA A 422 24.18 29.98 32.21
CA ALA A 422 23.53 30.08 33.51
C ALA A 422 24.55 30.25 34.64
N ALA A 423 25.56 29.38 34.69
CA ALA A 423 26.64 29.44 35.68
C ALA A 423 27.45 30.75 35.58
N GLU A 424 27.68 31.29 34.38
CA GLU A 424 28.28 32.61 34.20
C GLU A 424 27.39 33.74 34.73
N LYS A 425 26.07 33.69 34.51
CA LYS A 425 25.13 34.67 35.07
C LYS A 425 25.12 34.62 36.58
N GLU A 426 25.08 33.43 37.18
CA GLU A 426 25.15 33.27 38.64
C GLU A 426 26.45 33.83 39.23
N ARG A 427 27.60 33.58 38.58
CA ARG A 427 28.89 34.19 38.97
C ARG A 427 28.85 35.72 38.90
N ARG A 428 28.32 36.29 37.80
CA ARG A 428 28.17 37.75 37.65
C ARG A 428 27.28 38.34 38.74
N ILE A 429 26.13 37.72 39.03
CA ILE A 429 25.22 38.16 40.10
C ILE A 429 25.92 38.06 41.47
N ALA A 430 26.67 36.99 41.74
CA ALA A 430 27.42 36.86 42.98
C ALA A 430 28.52 37.92 43.13
N ASP A 431 29.24 38.24 42.05
CA ASP A 431 30.25 39.30 42.02
C ASP A 431 29.63 40.71 42.16
N GLU A 432 28.49 40.96 41.53
CA GLU A 432 27.71 42.20 41.66
C GLU A 432 27.19 42.39 43.09
N LEU A 433 26.62 41.35 43.71
CA LEU A 433 26.20 41.37 45.11
C LEU A 433 27.40 41.58 46.04
N ARG A 434 28.55 40.96 45.75
CA ARG A 434 29.79 41.14 46.54
C ARG A 434 30.31 42.57 46.46
N LYS A 435 30.32 43.18 45.27
CA LYS A 435 30.67 44.60 45.08
C LYS A 435 29.67 45.52 45.77
N GLY A 436 28.37 45.30 45.59
CA GLY A 436 27.32 46.06 46.25
C GLY A 436 27.41 46.02 47.78
N ASN A 437 27.74 44.86 48.36
CA ASN A 437 27.98 44.72 49.79
C ASN A 437 29.24 45.48 50.26
N LEU A 438 30.32 45.47 49.48
CA LEU A 438 31.52 46.27 49.77
C LEU A 438 31.21 47.78 49.71
N GLU A 439 30.55 48.25 48.65
CA GLU A 439 30.13 49.64 48.52
C GLU A 439 29.19 50.08 49.66
N GLN A 440 28.26 49.23 50.09
CA GLN A 440 27.40 49.51 51.24
C GLN A 440 28.21 49.61 52.54
N MET A 441 29.18 48.71 52.75
CA MET A 441 30.07 48.75 53.91
C MET A 441 30.98 49.99 53.90
N GLU A 442 31.48 50.41 52.74
CA GLU A 442 32.25 51.65 52.56
C GLU A 442 31.39 52.88 52.86
N ARG A 443 30.17 52.97 52.31
CA ARG A 443 29.22 54.06 52.60
C ARG A 443 28.86 54.12 54.08
N LEU A 444 28.62 52.97 54.73
CA LEU A 444 28.38 52.89 56.18
C LEU A 444 29.62 53.30 56.99
N SER A 445 30.83 52.96 56.53
CA SER A 445 32.09 53.37 57.14
C SER A 445 32.28 54.89 57.06
N GLN A 446 32.06 55.48 55.88
CA GLN A 446 32.10 56.93 55.66
C GLN A 446 31.06 57.66 56.54
N MET A 447 29.81 57.17 56.59
CA MET A 447 28.76 57.73 57.44
C MET A 447 29.13 57.67 58.93
N LYS A 448 29.70 56.56 59.41
CA LYS A 448 30.21 56.43 60.78
C LYS A 448 31.37 57.39 61.05
N ALA A 449 32.32 57.51 60.12
CA ALA A 449 33.45 58.43 60.24
C ALA A 449 32.97 59.90 60.32
N CYS A 450 32.01 60.30 59.49
CA CYS A 450 31.38 61.62 59.56
C CYS A 450 30.67 61.84 60.90
N TYR A 451 29.92 60.85 61.41
CA TYR A 451 29.25 60.93 62.72
C TYR A 451 30.25 61.09 63.87
N TYR A 452 31.35 60.31 63.89
CA TYR A 452 32.39 60.45 64.90
C TYR A 452 33.13 61.79 64.79
N ALA A 453 33.46 62.25 63.57
CA ALA A 453 34.08 63.55 63.35
C ALA A 453 33.18 64.72 63.80
N GLN A 454 31.85 64.60 63.64
CA GLN A 454 30.90 65.55 64.19
C GLN A 454 30.87 65.50 65.72
N ARG A 455 30.75 64.30 66.33
CA ARG A 455 30.81 64.13 67.79
C ARG A 455 32.11 64.67 68.40
N GLU A 456 33.23 64.56 67.70
CA GLU A 456 34.49 65.17 68.13
C GLU A 456 34.45 66.70 68.12
N ARG A 457 33.77 67.32 67.15
CA ARG A 457 33.56 68.78 67.13
C ARG A 457 32.65 69.19 68.28
N ASP A 458 31.50 68.54 68.43
CA ASP A 458 30.53 68.80 69.51
C ASP A 458 31.20 68.70 70.89
N THR A 459 32.03 67.66 71.11
CA THR A 459 32.74 67.47 72.39
C THR A 459 33.87 68.50 72.57
N LYS A 460 34.61 68.87 71.52
CA LYS A 460 35.60 69.97 71.58
C LYS A 460 34.94 71.31 71.87
N GLU A 461 33.75 71.58 71.34
CA GLU A 461 32.95 72.77 71.63
C GLU A 461 32.45 72.76 73.08
N MET A 462 31.89 71.65 73.56
CA MET A 462 31.49 71.50 74.97
C MET A 462 32.68 71.66 75.94
N MET A 463 33.88 71.24 75.57
CA MET A 463 35.09 71.47 76.36
C MET A 463 35.52 72.95 76.36
N LYS A 464 35.35 73.68 75.25
CA LYS A 464 35.56 75.14 75.21
C LYS A 464 34.56 75.86 76.10
N PHE A 465 33.26 75.54 76.00
CA PHE A 465 32.23 76.14 76.87
C PHE A 465 32.51 75.90 78.37
N ARG A 466 32.98 74.70 78.74
CA ARG A 466 33.42 74.42 80.12
C ARG A 466 34.61 75.28 80.55
N ALA A 467 35.64 75.40 79.69
CA ALA A 467 36.79 76.25 79.99
C ALA A 467 36.40 77.74 80.12
N GLU A 468 35.49 78.24 79.27
CA GLU A 468 34.94 79.59 79.36
C GLU A 468 34.13 79.82 80.65
N GLU A 469 33.37 78.83 81.13
CA GLU A 469 32.73 78.89 82.45
C GLU A 469 33.75 78.88 83.60
N GLU A 470 34.79 78.06 83.52
CA GLU A 470 35.84 78.03 84.54
C GLU A 470 36.59 79.36 84.64
N GLU A 471 36.92 80.00 83.51
CA GLU A 471 37.52 81.35 83.51
C GLU A 471 36.57 82.41 84.07
N LYS A 472 35.28 82.38 83.73
CA LYS A 472 34.28 83.29 84.34
C LYS A 472 34.22 83.11 85.86
N ARG A 473 34.21 81.87 86.36
CA ARG A 473 34.21 81.57 87.80
C ARG A 473 35.50 82.04 88.49
N LYS A 474 36.67 81.94 87.84
CA LYS A 474 37.94 82.50 88.37
C LYS A 474 37.84 84.02 88.53
N LEU A 475 37.36 84.72 87.50
CA LEU A 475 37.18 86.18 87.51
C LEU A 475 36.18 86.63 88.59
N GLU A 476 35.09 85.89 88.80
CA GLU A 476 34.13 86.14 89.90
C GLU A 476 34.79 85.98 91.28
N VAL A 477 35.56 84.91 91.49
CA VAL A 477 36.31 84.67 92.72
C VAL A 477 37.36 85.76 92.98
N GLU A 478 38.03 86.25 91.95
CA GLU A 478 38.99 87.37 92.06
C GLU A 478 38.29 88.70 92.40
N ALA A 479 37.17 89.01 91.73
CA ALA A 479 36.36 90.17 92.06
C ALA A 479 35.87 90.14 93.52
N ASP A 480 35.48 88.96 94.03
CA ASP A 480 35.06 88.79 95.42
C ASP A 480 36.22 88.88 96.43
N LYS A 481 37.44 88.46 96.09
CA LYS A 481 38.63 88.73 96.91
C LYS A 481 38.85 90.24 97.07
N VAL A 482 38.82 90.99 95.96
CA VAL A 482 38.99 92.46 95.97
C VAL A 482 37.90 93.15 96.79
N LYS A 483 36.63 92.70 96.71
CA LYS A 483 35.54 93.21 97.57
C LYS A 483 35.83 92.96 99.06
N ARG A 484 36.28 91.75 99.42
CA ARG A 484 36.62 91.39 100.81
C ARG A 484 37.78 92.20 101.36
N GLU A 485 38.80 92.48 100.56
CA GLU A 485 39.95 93.31 100.95
C GLU A 485 39.55 94.77 101.18
N LYS A 486 38.75 95.36 100.28
CA LYS A 486 38.17 96.72 100.46
C LYS A 486 37.30 96.81 101.72
N LEU A 487 36.55 95.76 102.04
CA LEU A 487 35.74 95.72 103.26
C LEU A 487 36.62 95.61 104.53
N ARG A 488 37.70 94.82 104.49
CA ARG A 488 38.67 94.72 105.59
C ARG A 488 39.38 96.05 105.88
N SER A 489 39.84 96.76 104.86
CA SER A 489 40.48 98.07 105.05
C SER A 489 39.50 99.14 105.54
N GLY A 490 38.25 99.12 105.06
CA GLY A 490 37.17 99.96 105.58
C GLY A 490 36.89 99.74 107.06
N VAL A 491 36.77 98.49 107.50
CA VAL A 491 36.57 98.14 108.93
C VAL A 491 37.77 98.55 109.78
N ALA A 492 39.01 98.35 109.32
CA ALA A 492 40.20 98.78 110.04
C ALA A 492 40.22 100.31 110.28
N CYS A 493 39.88 101.10 109.25
CA CYS A 493 39.77 102.56 109.35
C CYS A 493 38.69 103.01 110.36
N GLN A 494 37.52 102.35 110.38
CA GLN A 494 36.47 102.65 111.36
C GLN A 494 36.89 102.34 112.81
N MET A 495 37.65 101.26 113.02
CA MET A 495 38.19 100.92 114.35
C MET A 495 39.20 101.96 114.84
N GLU A 496 40.12 102.40 113.98
CA GLU A 496 41.10 103.44 114.30
C GLU A 496 40.43 104.79 114.63
N GLN A 497 39.39 105.17 113.88
CA GLN A 497 38.60 106.38 114.16
C GLN A 497 37.87 106.31 115.51
N ARG A 498 37.29 105.16 115.86
CA ARG A 498 36.66 104.96 117.18
C ARG A 498 37.66 105.02 118.33
N GLU A 499 38.86 104.45 118.16
CA GLU A 499 39.89 104.53 119.20
C GLU A 499 40.39 105.97 119.42
N LYS A 500 40.57 106.74 118.33
CA LYS A 500 40.92 108.16 118.39
C LYS A 500 39.83 109.01 119.07
N ALA A 501 38.55 108.70 118.86
CA ALA A 501 37.45 109.36 119.58
C ALA A 501 37.52 109.08 121.10
N ARG A 502 37.66 107.81 121.49
CA ARG A 502 37.75 107.38 122.89
C ARG A 502 38.90 108.03 123.66
N ARG A 503 40.05 108.25 123.01
CA ARG A 503 41.20 108.93 123.63
C ARG A 503 40.89 110.40 123.95
N ARG A 504 40.16 111.11 123.07
CA ARG A 504 39.73 112.51 123.29
C ARG A 504 38.70 112.63 124.42
N GLU A 505 37.80 111.66 124.53
CA GLU A 505 36.83 111.59 125.64
C GLU A 505 37.55 111.48 126.99
N LEU A 506 38.49 110.53 127.13
CA LEU A 506 39.31 110.35 128.34
C LEU A 506 40.22 111.55 128.67
N GLU A 507 40.68 112.30 127.67
CA GLU A 507 41.45 113.54 127.88
C GLU A 507 40.57 114.68 128.40
N ASN A 508 39.32 114.79 127.91
CA ASN A 508 38.36 115.77 128.39
C ASN A 508 37.91 115.49 129.83
N GLU A 509 37.60 114.23 130.17
CA GLU A 509 37.20 113.80 131.53
C GLU A 509 38.26 114.20 132.58
N ARG A 510 39.55 114.05 132.25
CA ARG A 510 40.66 114.44 133.13
C ARG A 510 40.72 115.95 133.34
N LEU A 511 40.55 116.74 132.28
CA LEU A 511 40.54 118.21 132.34
C LEU A 511 39.34 118.75 133.13
N GLU A 512 38.19 118.07 133.10
CA GLU A 512 37.03 118.43 133.92
C GLU A 512 37.25 118.11 135.40
N PHE A 513 37.84 116.95 135.72
CA PHE A 513 38.18 116.57 137.10
C PHE A 513 39.21 117.51 137.74
N GLU A 514 40.23 117.95 136.98
CA GLU A 514 41.22 118.93 137.47
C GLU A 514 40.60 120.30 137.76
N LYS A 515 39.68 120.78 136.90
CA LYS A 515 38.95 122.03 137.13
C LYS A 515 38.07 121.97 138.38
N ALA A 516 37.38 120.85 138.60
CA ALA A 516 36.53 120.66 139.78
C ALA A 516 37.34 120.77 141.09
N ARG A 517 38.49 120.09 141.19
CA ARG A 517 39.38 120.18 142.36
C ARG A 517 39.88 121.59 142.65
N ALA A 518 40.18 122.38 141.62
CA ALA A 518 40.66 123.75 141.79
C ALA A 518 39.57 124.69 142.36
N ALA A 519 38.31 124.51 141.93
CA ALA A 519 37.18 125.31 142.41
C ALA A 519 36.83 125.03 143.89
N GLU A 520 36.89 123.76 144.32
CA GLU A 520 36.66 123.43 145.74
C GLU A 520 37.73 123.99 146.67
N ALA A 521 39.00 123.95 146.26
CA ALA A 521 40.09 124.52 147.05
C ALA A 521 39.91 126.02 147.31
N GLN A 522 39.46 126.79 146.30
CA GLN A 522 39.14 128.21 146.46
C GLN A 522 38.01 128.44 147.47
N ARG A 523 36.89 127.73 147.30
CA ARG A 523 35.73 127.81 148.21
C ARG A 523 36.10 127.51 149.67
N GLN A 524 37.00 126.56 149.91
CA GLN A 524 37.45 126.23 151.27
C GLN A 524 38.23 127.39 151.91
N THR A 525 39.11 128.05 151.15
CA THR A 525 39.85 129.22 151.65
C THR A 525 38.94 130.42 151.97
N GLU A 526 37.88 130.63 151.18
CA GLU A 526 36.86 131.65 151.48
C GLU A 526 36.14 131.36 152.81
N ILE A 527 35.73 130.12 153.04
CA ILE A 527 35.07 129.69 154.29
C ILE A 527 35.99 129.92 155.50
N ASP A 528 37.26 129.52 155.41
CA ASP A 528 38.22 129.64 156.51
C ASP A 528 38.50 131.11 156.87
N THR A 529 38.58 132.01 155.88
CA THR A 529 38.75 133.46 156.15
C THR A 529 37.52 134.07 156.85
N VAL A 530 36.30 133.70 156.45
CA VAL A 530 35.07 134.15 157.13
C VAL A 530 35.03 133.66 158.57
N ILE A 531 35.42 132.41 158.82
CA ILE A 531 35.47 131.85 160.19
C ILE A 531 36.54 132.55 161.03
N ALA A 532 37.72 132.85 160.46
CA ALA A 532 38.77 133.61 161.15
C ALA A 532 38.29 135.00 161.59
N VAL A 533 37.63 135.75 160.69
CA VAL A 533 37.04 137.07 161.02
C VAL A 533 36.01 136.95 162.14
N LYS A 534 35.10 135.96 162.08
CA LYS A 534 34.08 135.72 163.11
C LYS A 534 34.68 135.39 164.48
N LEU A 535 35.74 134.59 164.51
CA LEU A 535 36.45 134.25 165.74
C LEU A 535 37.17 135.46 166.34
N ASP A 536 37.72 136.34 165.50
CA ASP A 536 38.44 137.53 165.97
C ASP A 536 37.49 138.66 166.45
N GLU A 537 36.31 138.82 165.83
CA GLU A 537 35.21 139.66 166.34
C GLU A 537 34.83 139.30 167.78
N LEU A 538 34.74 138.00 168.09
CA LEU A 538 34.38 137.51 169.43
C LEU A 538 35.45 137.84 170.47
N THR A 539 36.75 137.75 170.14
CA THR A 539 37.85 138.15 171.04
C THR A 539 37.81 139.63 171.39
N LYS A 540 37.55 140.52 170.41
CA LYS A 540 37.59 141.97 170.64
C LYS A 540 36.43 142.51 171.49
N ARG A 541 35.29 141.80 171.53
CA ARG A 541 34.11 142.22 172.30
C ARG A 541 34.04 141.69 173.74
N GLY A 542 34.99 140.84 174.15
CA GLY A 542 35.15 140.42 175.56
C GLY A 542 34.02 139.54 176.14
N CYS A 543 33.15 138.97 175.30
CA CYS A 543 31.91 138.33 175.75
C CYS A 543 32.08 136.92 176.36
N LEU A 544 33.28 136.33 176.34
CA LEU A 544 33.55 134.97 176.83
C LEU A 544 34.94 134.85 177.49
N PRO A 545 35.09 134.09 178.60
CA PRO A 545 36.38 133.85 179.24
C PRO A 545 37.30 132.96 178.38
N GLY A 546 38.60 133.23 178.42
CA GLY A 546 39.58 132.75 177.43
C GLY A 546 39.70 131.24 177.22
N GLN A 547 39.41 130.41 178.24
CA GLN A 547 39.41 128.95 178.10
C GLN A 547 38.31 128.43 177.16
N ALA A 548 37.13 129.06 177.13
CA ALA A 548 36.07 128.67 176.20
C ALA A 548 36.46 128.99 174.74
N LEU A 549 37.11 130.14 174.54
CA LEU A 549 37.47 130.65 173.22
C LEU A 549 38.60 129.83 172.56
N SER A 550 39.58 129.35 173.33
CA SER A 550 40.62 128.43 172.82
C SER A 550 40.05 127.06 172.42
N THR A 551 39.13 126.48 173.19
CA THR A 551 38.45 125.23 172.79
C THR A 551 37.59 125.40 171.53
N LEU A 552 37.03 126.58 171.30
CA LEU A 552 36.29 126.90 170.07
C LEU A 552 37.22 127.02 168.85
N LYS A 553 38.31 127.79 168.95
CA LYS A 553 39.35 127.83 167.90
C LYS A 553 39.90 126.43 167.58
N GLY A 554 40.13 125.59 168.60
CA GLY A 554 40.58 124.20 168.45
C GLY A 554 39.54 123.25 167.83
N ARG A 555 38.25 123.41 168.09
CA ARG A 555 37.18 122.61 167.46
C ARG A 555 36.98 122.97 165.98
N VAL A 556 37.12 124.24 165.63
CA VAL A 556 37.05 124.72 164.24
C VAL A 556 38.19 124.15 163.38
N ALA A 557 39.44 124.27 163.83
CA ALA A 557 40.59 123.75 163.09
C ALA A 557 40.50 122.23 162.83
N ASN A 558 40.02 121.46 163.81
CA ASN A 558 39.83 120.01 163.67
C ASN A 558 38.62 119.62 162.79
N ALA A 559 37.70 120.55 162.49
CA ALA A 559 36.59 120.29 161.57
C ALA A 559 37.03 120.41 160.10
N ALA A 560 37.96 121.33 159.78
CA ALA A 560 38.49 121.53 158.43
C ALA A 560 39.18 120.27 157.87
N HIS A 561 40.01 119.61 158.69
CA HIS A 561 40.76 118.42 158.27
C HIS A 561 39.93 117.13 158.16
N LYS A 562 38.68 117.11 158.63
CA LYS A 562 37.86 115.89 158.64
C LYS A 562 37.03 115.63 157.37
N LYS A 563 36.96 116.60 156.44
CA LYS A 563 36.14 116.48 155.22
C LYS A 563 36.91 116.19 153.93
N LEU A 564 38.22 116.45 153.88
CA LEU A 564 39.05 116.24 152.68
C LEU A 564 39.48 114.76 152.46
N GLY A 565 39.07 113.84 153.33
CA GLY A 565 39.47 112.43 153.29
C GLY A 565 38.34 111.42 153.03
N ALA A 566 37.18 111.86 152.56
CA ALA A 566 35.97 111.03 152.45
C ALA A 566 35.54 110.67 151.01
N GLU A 567 36.16 111.26 149.98
CA GLU A 567 35.70 111.15 148.57
C GLU A 567 36.75 110.58 147.60
N LEU A 568 37.68 109.77 148.12
CA LEU A 568 38.57 108.93 147.31
C LEU A 568 38.51 107.47 147.81
N ALA A 569 37.50 106.77 147.29
CA ALA A 569 37.40 105.30 147.25
C ALA A 569 37.35 104.88 145.78
#